data_AF-A0A6G5ZVL0-F1
#
_entry.id   AF-A0A6G5ZVL0-F1
#
_cell.length_a   1.000
_cell.length_b   1.000
_cell.length_c   1.000
_cell.angle_alpha   90.00
_cell.angle_beta   90.00
_cell.angle_gamma   90.00
#
_symmetry.space_group_name_H-M   'P 1'
#
loop_
_entity.id
_entity.type
_entity.pdbx_description
1 polymer ?
#
loop_
_entity_poly.entity_id
_entity_poly.type
_entity_poly.pdbx_seq_one_letter_code
_entity_poly.pdbx_strand_id
1 'polypeptide(L)'
;AFVLLMYSNTKTNGGILTWEQLLQGVTVTMRRGTKKEVAHAVAQKFSEANHGQYRLAFSQYMRDYFMVCPLAELAEKIRKVRKPVYVYSFSHHPSGSGWPEWVGTPHGGEIPYIFGTMASATNRSITEAEEALSRQMMRYWAQFARDGTPTRPQTDEVQWPLFDTTEQNFFHISTAAPQLRKLSPV
;
A
#
# COMPACT_ATOMS: atom_id res chain seq x y z
N ALA A 1 -11.50 8.85 -9.58
CA ALA A 1 -11.89 8.19 -8.32
C ALA A 1 -10.64 8.01 -7.47
N PHE A 2 -10.73 8.30 -6.18
CA PHE A 2 -9.61 8.19 -5.24
C PHE A 2 -9.84 6.94 -4.40
N VAL A 3 -9.00 5.92 -4.59
CA VAL A 3 -9.04 4.71 -3.76
C VAL A 3 -7.59 4.27 -3.59
N LEU A 4 -7.09 4.32 -2.36
CA LEU A 4 -6.36 3.18 -1.80
C LEU A 4 -6.29 3.30 -0.28
N LEU A 5 -6.56 2.16 0.36
CA LEU A 5 -6.30 1.85 1.75
C LEU A 5 -4.96 1.12 1.87
N MET A 6 -4.16 1.48 2.86
CA MET A 6 -2.75 1.10 2.94
C MET A 6 -2.45 -0.14 3.77
N TYR A 7 -1.19 -0.58 3.76
CA TYR A 7 -0.79 -1.91 4.22
C TYR A 7 0.60 -2.03 4.80
N SER A 8 0.76 -3.09 5.61
CA SER A 8 1.98 -3.55 6.25
C SER A 8 3.11 -3.80 5.25
N ASN A 9 4.14 -2.94 5.30
CA ASN A 9 5.40 -3.12 4.60
C ASN A 9 6.45 -3.69 5.57
N THR A 10 6.39 -4.98 5.80
CA THR A 10 7.21 -5.68 6.80
C THR A 10 8.71 -5.58 6.48
N LYS A 11 9.51 -5.00 7.37
CA LYS A 11 10.95 -4.72 7.12
C LYS A 11 11.94 -5.74 7.69
N THR A 12 11.49 -6.72 8.47
CA THR A 12 12.42 -7.57 9.26
C THR A 12 12.31 -9.06 8.92
N ASN A 13 13.48 -9.71 8.79
CA ASN A 13 13.61 -11.15 8.57
C ASN A 13 13.47 -11.92 9.89
N GLY A 14 12.25 -12.32 10.24
CA GLY A 14 12.00 -13.12 11.44
C GLY A 14 10.58 -13.68 11.42
N GLY A 15 10.38 -14.78 10.71
CA GLY A 15 9.08 -15.43 10.60
C GLY A 15 8.91 -16.48 11.69
N ILE A 16 8.03 -16.21 12.67
CA ILE A 16 7.55 -17.23 13.63
C ILE A 16 6.60 -18.23 12.93
N LEU A 17 6.07 -17.86 11.76
CA LEU A 17 5.16 -18.71 11.01
C LEU A 17 5.88 -19.91 10.39
N THR A 18 5.27 -21.08 10.49
CA THR A 18 5.66 -22.28 9.72
C THR A 18 4.97 -22.30 8.35
N TRP A 19 5.39 -23.24 7.48
CA TRP A 19 4.71 -23.50 6.21
C TRP A 19 3.24 -23.85 6.41
N GLU A 20 2.93 -24.70 7.38
CA GLU A 20 1.56 -25.12 7.68
C GLU A 20 0.69 -23.93 8.09
N GLN A 21 1.24 -23.00 8.88
CA GLN A 21 0.54 -21.79 9.31
C GLN A 21 0.31 -20.82 8.15
N LEU A 22 1.29 -20.66 7.24
CA LEU A 22 1.09 -19.90 6.01
C LEU A 22 -0.01 -20.52 5.15
N LEU A 23 0.07 -21.82 4.86
CA LEU A 23 -0.88 -22.54 4.02
C LEU A 23 -2.29 -22.50 4.62
N GLN A 24 -2.41 -22.71 5.92
CA GLN A 24 -3.69 -22.59 6.62
C GLN A 24 -4.23 -21.16 6.50
N GLY A 25 -3.39 -20.15 6.75
CA GLY A 25 -3.74 -18.73 6.62
C GLY A 25 -4.31 -18.41 5.25
N VAL A 26 -3.61 -18.77 4.17
CA VAL A 26 -4.08 -18.60 2.78
C VAL A 26 -5.39 -19.35 2.53
N THR A 27 -5.49 -20.60 2.99
CA THR A 27 -6.67 -21.44 2.75
C THR A 27 -7.93 -20.87 3.38
N VAL A 28 -7.85 -20.31 4.59
CA VAL A 28 -9.03 -19.78 5.31
C VAL A 28 -9.45 -18.39 4.83
N THR A 29 -8.55 -17.62 4.21
CA THR A 29 -8.85 -16.27 3.71
C THR A 29 -9.40 -16.25 2.30
N MET A 30 -9.14 -17.30 1.51
CA MET A 30 -9.68 -17.41 0.15
C MET A 30 -11.20 -17.59 0.15
N ARG A 31 -11.85 -17.15 -0.94
CA ARG A 31 -13.30 -17.31 -1.14
C ARG A 31 -13.73 -18.75 -0.91
N ARG A 32 -14.86 -18.93 -0.20
CA ARG A 32 -15.47 -20.25 0.03
C ARG A 32 -15.66 -21.01 -1.28
N GLY A 33 -15.23 -22.27 -1.31
CA GLY A 33 -15.26 -23.10 -2.52
C GLY A 33 -13.98 -23.03 -3.38
N THR A 34 -12.98 -22.24 -2.99
CA THR A 34 -11.66 -22.28 -3.64
C THR A 34 -11.04 -23.67 -3.44
N LYS A 35 -10.57 -24.26 -4.54
CA LYS A 35 -9.90 -25.57 -4.56
C LYS A 35 -8.62 -25.53 -3.72
N LYS A 36 -8.35 -26.58 -2.95
CA LYS A 36 -7.17 -26.65 -2.06
C LYS A 36 -5.85 -26.51 -2.82
N GLU A 37 -5.81 -27.03 -4.04
CA GLU A 37 -4.65 -26.96 -4.93
C GLU A 37 -4.31 -25.52 -5.30
N VAL A 38 -5.32 -24.65 -5.42
CA VAL A 38 -5.12 -23.22 -5.68
C VAL A 38 -4.55 -22.53 -4.45
N ALA A 39 -5.07 -22.80 -3.25
CA ALA A 39 -4.53 -22.26 -2.00
C ALA A 39 -3.07 -22.68 -1.80
N HIS A 40 -2.74 -23.94 -2.11
CA HIS A 40 -1.37 -24.44 -2.06
C HIS A 40 -0.45 -23.73 -3.06
N ALA A 41 -0.88 -23.59 -4.32
CA ALA A 41 -0.11 -22.90 -5.34
C ALA A 41 0.13 -21.42 -4.98
N VAL A 42 -0.87 -20.74 -4.41
CA VAL A 42 -0.73 -19.36 -3.93
C VAL A 42 0.26 -19.29 -2.77
N ALA A 43 0.11 -20.12 -1.73
CA ALA A 43 1.04 -20.15 -0.60
C ALA A 43 2.49 -20.41 -1.05
N GLN A 44 2.68 -21.34 -2.00
CA GLN A 44 3.98 -21.65 -2.58
C GLN A 44 4.57 -20.43 -3.32
N LYS A 45 3.78 -19.80 -4.20
CA LYS A 45 4.21 -18.63 -4.97
C LYS A 45 4.70 -17.49 -4.07
N PHE A 46 3.92 -17.14 -3.05
CA PHE A 46 4.30 -16.07 -2.13
C PHE A 46 5.48 -16.46 -1.23
N SER A 47 5.59 -17.73 -0.85
CA SER A 47 6.76 -18.24 -0.11
C SER A 47 8.04 -18.11 -0.93
N GLU A 48 8.04 -18.55 -2.20
CA GLU A 48 9.20 -18.51 -3.09
C GLU A 48 9.70 -17.08 -3.29
N ALA A 49 8.80 -16.13 -3.57
CA ALA A 49 9.16 -14.73 -3.76
C ALA A 49 9.66 -14.02 -2.51
N ASN A 50 9.36 -14.58 -1.33
CA ASN A 50 9.86 -14.07 -0.05
C ASN A 50 10.99 -14.95 0.51
N HIS A 51 11.62 -15.78 -0.31
CA HIS A 51 12.75 -16.64 0.08
C HIS A 51 12.44 -17.52 1.30
N GLY A 52 11.22 -18.07 1.39
CA GLY A 52 10.78 -18.92 2.50
C GLY A 52 10.46 -18.17 3.79
N GLN A 53 10.46 -16.84 3.77
CA GLN A 53 10.07 -16.04 4.93
C GLN A 53 8.55 -15.98 5.07
N TYR A 54 7.98 -17.00 5.70
CA TYR A 54 6.53 -17.24 5.71
C TYR A 54 5.69 -16.09 6.28
N ARG A 55 6.19 -15.33 7.26
CA ARG A 55 5.50 -14.13 7.76
C ARG A 55 5.42 -13.02 6.71
N LEU A 56 6.51 -12.79 5.97
CA LEU A 56 6.53 -11.79 4.89
C LEU A 56 5.64 -12.26 3.74
N ALA A 57 5.75 -13.54 3.36
CA ALA A 57 4.88 -14.17 2.36
C ALA A 57 3.40 -14.01 2.69
N PHE A 58 3.00 -14.30 3.92
CA PHE A 58 1.61 -14.15 4.34
C PHE A 58 1.16 -12.69 4.34
N SER A 59 1.98 -11.77 4.85
CA SER A 59 1.68 -10.33 4.82
C SER A 59 1.53 -9.82 3.39
N GLN A 60 2.41 -10.24 2.47
CA GLN A 60 2.34 -9.86 1.07
C GLN A 60 1.11 -10.45 0.38
N TYR A 61 0.79 -11.72 0.65
CA TYR A 61 -0.43 -12.34 0.16
C TYR A 61 -1.69 -11.58 0.61
N MET A 62 -1.80 -11.28 1.91
CA MET A 62 -2.93 -10.52 2.46
C MET A 62 -3.04 -9.16 1.79
N ARG A 63 -1.91 -8.46 1.63
CA ARG A 63 -1.80 -7.18 0.94
C ARG A 63 -2.34 -7.27 -0.50
N ASP A 64 -1.84 -8.23 -1.25
CA ASP A 64 -2.13 -8.33 -2.67
C ASP A 64 -3.59 -8.79 -2.90
N TYR A 65 -4.04 -9.78 -2.13
CA TYR A 65 -5.39 -10.35 -2.23
C TYR A 65 -6.50 -9.37 -1.82
N PHE A 66 -6.35 -8.63 -0.71
CA PHE A 66 -7.45 -7.82 -0.17
C PHE A 66 -7.53 -6.39 -0.70
N MET A 67 -6.44 -5.81 -1.24
CA MET A 67 -6.51 -4.42 -1.74
C MET A 67 -5.65 -4.13 -2.96
N VAL A 68 -4.41 -4.64 -3.13
CA VAL A 68 -3.62 -4.24 -4.33
C VAL A 68 -4.26 -4.76 -5.61
N CYS A 69 -4.57 -6.07 -5.70
CA CYS A 69 -5.20 -6.63 -6.89
C CYS A 69 -6.62 -6.08 -7.11
N PRO A 70 -7.53 -6.05 -6.10
CA PRO A 70 -8.85 -5.44 -6.28
C PRO A 70 -8.80 -3.95 -6.66
N LEU A 71 -7.87 -3.17 -6.11
CA LEU A 71 -7.70 -1.78 -6.50
C LEU A 71 -7.24 -1.67 -7.94
N ALA A 72 -6.21 -2.41 -8.35
CA ALA A 72 -5.68 -2.36 -9.71
C ALA A 72 -6.79 -2.70 -10.71
N GLU A 73 -7.58 -3.76 -10.45
CA GLU A 73 -8.75 -4.10 -11.28
C GLU A 73 -9.80 -2.98 -11.34
N LEU A 74 -10.11 -2.34 -10.21
CA LEU A 74 -11.04 -1.22 -10.16
C LEU A 74 -10.51 -0.03 -10.96
N ALA A 75 -9.24 0.33 -10.78
CA ALA A 75 -8.57 1.41 -11.47
C ALA A 75 -8.58 1.16 -12.99
N GLU A 76 -8.25 -0.05 -13.44
CA GLU A 76 -8.34 -0.45 -14.84
C GLU A 76 -9.75 -0.30 -15.41
N LYS A 77 -10.77 -0.80 -14.69
CA LYS A 77 -12.17 -0.68 -15.14
C LYS A 77 -12.61 0.78 -15.29
N ILE A 78 -12.21 1.65 -14.37
CA ILE A 78 -12.50 3.09 -14.44
C ILE A 78 -11.73 3.75 -15.59
N ARG A 79 -10.46 3.38 -15.83
CA ARG A 79 -9.68 3.87 -16.97
C ARG A 79 -10.26 3.44 -18.32
N LYS A 80 -10.80 2.22 -18.43
CA LYS A 80 -11.47 1.71 -19.65
C LYS A 80 -12.67 2.54 -20.07
N VAL A 81 -13.39 3.15 -19.12
CA VAL A 81 -14.48 4.12 -19.39
C VAL A 81 -13.99 5.56 -19.54
N ARG A 82 -12.69 5.75 -19.83
CA ARG A 82 -12.00 7.03 -20.09
C ARG A 82 -12.07 8.05 -18.95
N LYS A 83 -12.26 7.61 -17.70
CA LYS A 83 -12.21 8.50 -16.53
C LYS A 83 -10.78 8.58 -15.99
N PRO A 84 -10.32 9.75 -15.50
CA PRO A 84 -9.01 9.86 -14.88
C PRO A 84 -8.97 9.11 -13.54
N VAL A 85 -7.88 8.40 -13.30
CA VAL A 85 -7.61 7.65 -12.07
C VAL A 85 -6.17 7.93 -11.66
N TYR A 86 -5.97 8.20 -10.38
CA TYR A 86 -4.65 8.35 -9.77
C TYR A 86 -4.57 7.34 -8.63
N VAL A 87 -3.46 6.61 -8.59
CA VAL A 87 -3.22 5.58 -7.57
C VAL A 87 -1.89 5.87 -6.90
N TYR A 88 -1.84 5.76 -5.56
CA TYR A 88 -0.61 5.84 -4.79
C TYR A 88 -0.40 4.60 -3.94
N SER A 89 0.84 4.40 -3.52
CA SER A 89 1.16 3.60 -2.33
C SER A 89 1.85 4.50 -1.33
N PHE A 90 1.70 4.19 -0.05
CA PHE A 90 2.39 4.91 1.00
C PHE A 90 3.22 3.93 1.80
N SER A 91 4.41 4.36 2.19
CA SER A 91 5.28 3.56 3.04
C SER A 91 5.95 4.44 4.07
N HIS A 92 5.40 4.47 5.26
CA HIS A 92 6.04 5.05 6.43
C HIS A 92 5.47 4.38 7.69
N HIS A 93 6.36 3.94 8.59
CA HIS A 93 5.97 3.45 9.90
C HIS A 93 6.00 4.66 10.86
N PRO A 94 4.86 5.08 11.42
CA PRO A 94 4.83 6.28 12.27
C PRO A 94 5.79 6.19 13.44
N SER A 95 6.53 7.26 13.70
CA SER A 95 7.34 7.38 14.90
C SER A 95 6.44 7.33 16.13
N GLY A 96 6.83 6.50 17.10
CA GLY A 96 6.01 6.26 18.28
C GLY A 96 4.70 5.51 18.01
N SER A 97 4.58 4.82 16.88
CA SER A 97 3.51 3.85 16.67
C SER A 97 3.48 2.80 17.80
N GLY A 98 2.28 2.39 18.20
CA GLY A 98 2.08 1.22 19.07
C GLY A 98 2.24 -0.11 18.32
N TRP A 99 2.30 -0.07 16.98
CA TRP A 99 2.53 -1.25 16.18
C TRP A 99 4.00 -1.69 16.27
N PRO A 100 4.28 -3.00 16.38
CA PRO A 100 5.64 -3.50 16.29
C PRO A 100 6.31 -3.12 14.96
N GLU A 101 7.61 -2.86 14.99
CA GLU A 101 8.38 -2.45 13.81
C GLU A 101 8.23 -3.42 12.62
N TRP A 102 8.12 -4.72 12.91
CA TRP A 102 7.98 -5.75 11.88
C TRP A 102 6.73 -5.58 11.01
N VAL A 103 5.70 -4.87 11.49
CA VAL A 103 4.47 -4.56 10.72
C VAL A 103 4.77 -3.59 9.59
N GLY A 104 5.80 -2.74 9.74
CA GLY A 104 6.02 -1.61 8.84
C GLY A 104 4.83 -0.67 8.84
N THR A 105 4.37 -0.22 7.69
CA THR A 105 3.23 0.70 7.57
C THR A 105 1.90 0.01 7.94
N PRO A 106 1.26 0.25 9.09
CA PRO A 106 -0.02 -0.40 9.38
C PRO A 106 -1.12 0.05 8.43
N HIS A 107 -2.17 -0.76 8.30
CA HIS A 107 -3.37 -0.36 7.56
C HIS A 107 -4.03 0.86 8.20
N GLY A 108 -4.39 1.85 7.36
CA GLY A 108 -4.89 3.14 7.80
C GLY A 108 -3.81 4.09 8.36
N GLY A 109 -2.52 3.71 8.27
CA GLY A 109 -1.40 4.50 8.79
C GLY A 109 -1.22 5.87 8.14
N GLU A 110 -1.78 6.11 6.95
CA GLU A 110 -1.80 7.42 6.28
C GLU A 110 -2.85 8.36 6.79
N ILE A 111 -3.94 7.85 7.35
CA ILE A 111 -5.13 8.66 7.59
C ILE A 111 -4.77 9.92 8.38
N PRO A 112 -3.98 9.85 9.47
CA PRO A 112 -3.63 11.05 10.20
C PRO A 112 -2.67 11.99 9.43
N TYR A 113 -1.90 11.52 8.44
CA TYR A 113 -1.10 12.36 7.53
C TYR A 113 -1.99 13.14 6.55
N ILE A 114 -3.08 12.53 6.06
CA ILE A 114 -4.04 13.18 5.16
C ILE A 114 -4.81 14.29 5.88
N PHE A 115 -5.17 14.08 7.15
CA PHE A 115 -5.96 15.03 7.92
C PHE A 115 -5.11 16.01 8.76
N GLY A 116 -3.77 15.85 8.78
CA GLY A 116 -2.90 16.67 9.63
C GLY A 116 -3.10 16.45 11.13
N THR A 117 -3.67 15.31 11.52
CA THR A 117 -4.04 15.00 12.92
C THR A 117 -3.02 14.13 13.65
N MET A 118 -1.83 13.92 13.07
CA MET A 118 -0.77 13.07 13.62
C MET A 118 -0.47 13.33 15.11
N ALA A 119 -0.37 14.60 15.52
CA ALA A 119 -0.01 14.99 16.89
C ALA A 119 -1.15 14.62 17.86
N SER A 120 -2.39 14.96 17.49
CA SER A 120 -3.57 14.62 18.27
C SER A 120 -3.89 13.13 18.30
N ALA A 121 -3.62 12.41 17.21
CA ALA A 121 -3.94 11.00 17.06
C ALA A 121 -2.96 10.09 17.83
N THR A 122 -1.70 10.52 17.96
CA THR A 122 -0.66 9.72 18.63
C THR A 122 -0.37 10.19 20.05
N ASN A 123 -0.79 11.41 20.43
CA ASN A 123 -0.37 12.09 21.66
C ASN A 123 1.17 12.06 21.85
N ARG A 124 1.92 12.09 20.74
CA ARG A 124 3.38 12.01 20.68
C ARG A 124 3.91 13.10 19.74
N SER A 125 5.18 13.46 19.96
CA SER A 125 5.90 14.39 19.08
C SER A 125 6.07 13.78 17.69
N ILE A 126 5.68 14.53 16.66
CA ILE A 126 5.90 14.17 15.25
C ILE A 126 7.31 14.62 14.85
N THR A 127 8.00 13.82 14.03
CA THR A 127 9.29 14.23 13.46
C THR A 127 9.12 15.27 12.34
N GLU A 128 10.15 16.08 12.06
CA GLU A 128 10.11 17.05 10.96
C GLU A 128 9.83 16.37 9.60
N ALA A 129 10.39 15.17 9.38
CA ALA A 129 10.15 14.38 8.18
C ALA A 129 8.68 13.94 8.03
N GLU A 130 8.04 13.56 9.13
CA GLU A 130 6.61 13.19 9.14
C GLU A 130 5.70 14.40 8.98
N GLU A 131 6.08 15.54 9.53
CA GLU A 131 5.35 16.78 9.33
C GLU A 131 5.43 17.24 7.86
N ALA A 132 6.62 17.14 7.24
CA ALA A 132 6.80 17.38 5.81
C ALA A 132 5.97 16.43 4.95
N LEU A 133 5.96 15.14 5.30
CA LEU A 133 5.15 14.11 4.66
C LEU A 133 3.64 14.40 4.80
N SER A 134 3.17 14.83 5.98
CA SER A 134 1.76 15.19 6.18
C SER A 134 1.38 16.41 5.36
N ARG A 135 2.21 17.46 5.34
CA ARG A 135 2.00 18.62 4.46
C ARG A 135 1.93 18.21 2.99
N GLN A 136 2.75 17.27 2.56
CA GLN A 136 2.75 16.76 1.19
C GLN A 136 1.46 15.99 0.87
N MET A 137 1.02 15.08 1.74
CA MET A 137 -0.25 14.36 1.58
C MET A 137 -1.45 15.31 1.53
N MET A 138 -1.54 16.27 2.46
CA MET A 138 -2.59 17.29 2.47
C MET A 138 -2.60 18.08 1.16
N ARG A 139 -1.42 18.48 0.64
CA ARG A 139 -1.33 19.20 -0.64
C ARG A 139 -1.86 18.36 -1.81
N TYR A 140 -1.49 17.07 -1.93
CA TYR A 140 -1.97 16.22 -3.01
C TYR A 140 -3.48 16.03 -2.98
N TRP A 141 -4.04 15.78 -1.78
CA TRP A 141 -5.49 15.62 -1.61
C TRP A 141 -6.24 16.92 -1.90
N ALA A 142 -5.74 18.07 -1.43
CA ALA A 142 -6.35 19.37 -1.70
C ALA A 142 -6.26 19.78 -3.18
N GLN A 143 -5.14 19.49 -3.85
CA GLN A 143 -5.00 19.71 -5.29
C GLN A 143 -5.97 18.84 -6.08
N PHE A 144 -6.06 17.55 -5.76
CA PHE A 144 -7.01 16.66 -6.42
C PHE A 144 -8.46 17.11 -6.23
N ALA A 145 -8.83 17.52 -5.00
CA ALA A 145 -10.18 17.99 -4.71
C ALA A 145 -10.54 19.28 -5.48
N ARG A 146 -9.57 20.17 -5.69
CA ARG A 146 -9.78 21.46 -6.37
C ARG A 146 -9.73 21.34 -7.89
N ASP A 147 -8.71 20.65 -8.41
CA ASP A 147 -8.32 20.71 -9.83
C ASP A 147 -8.53 19.37 -10.56
N GLY A 148 -8.83 18.29 -9.82
CA GLY A 148 -8.92 16.94 -10.38
C GLY A 148 -7.57 16.28 -10.66
N THR A 149 -6.44 16.97 -10.39
CA THR A 149 -5.08 16.45 -10.49
C THR A 149 -4.34 16.62 -9.16
N PRO A 150 -3.61 15.61 -8.67
CA PRO A 150 -2.92 15.70 -7.39
C PRO A 150 -1.62 16.53 -7.45
N THR A 151 -1.01 16.67 -8.62
CA THR A 151 0.13 17.57 -8.87
C THR A 151 -0.20 18.57 -9.96
N ARG A 152 0.49 19.72 -9.95
CA ARG A 152 0.39 20.74 -11.00
C ARG A 152 1.43 20.49 -12.09
N PRO A 153 1.06 20.68 -13.37
CA PRO A 153 2.04 20.75 -14.45
C PRO A 153 3.08 21.84 -14.19
N GLN A 154 4.30 21.67 -14.72
CA GLN A 154 5.36 22.70 -14.76
C GLN A 154 5.91 23.12 -13.40
N THR A 155 5.76 22.28 -12.37
CA THR A 155 6.49 22.39 -11.10
C THR A 155 7.70 21.46 -11.11
N ASP A 156 8.74 21.77 -10.33
CA ASP A 156 9.90 20.88 -10.11
C ASP A 156 9.56 19.59 -9.33
N GLU A 157 8.30 19.43 -8.89
CA GLU A 157 7.81 18.23 -8.23
C GLU A 157 7.65 17.05 -9.21
N VAL A 158 7.96 15.84 -8.71
CA VAL A 158 7.71 14.59 -9.43
C VAL A 158 6.22 14.51 -9.78
N GLN A 159 5.94 14.50 -11.08
CA GLN A 159 4.58 14.50 -11.56
C GLN A 159 3.89 13.20 -11.20
N TRP A 160 2.66 13.30 -10.71
CA TRP A 160 1.81 12.15 -10.43
C TRP A 160 0.95 11.87 -11.67
N PRO A 161 1.32 10.88 -12.49
CA PRO A 161 0.62 10.56 -13.73
C PRO A 161 -0.70 9.84 -13.46
N LEU A 162 -1.54 9.79 -14.49
CA LEU A 162 -2.69 8.89 -14.51
C LEU A 162 -2.25 7.43 -14.33
N PHE A 163 -3.15 6.62 -13.80
CA PHE A 163 -3.00 5.18 -13.77
C PHE A 163 -3.00 4.63 -15.21
N ASP A 164 -1.92 3.93 -15.51
CA ASP A 164 -1.65 3.19 -16.73
C ASP A 164 -2.09 1.74 -16.53
N THR A 165 -2.96 1.26 -17.41
CA THR A 165 -3.55 -0.08 -17.30
C THR A 165 -2.59 -1.20 -17.71
N THR A 166 -1.50 -0.87 -18.39
CA THR A 166 -0.46 -1.81 -18.82
C THR A 166 0.65 -1.89 -17.77
N GLU A 167 1.15 -0.73 -17.35
CA GLU A 167 2.25 -0.64 -16.38
C GLU A 167 1.77 -0.85 -14.94
N GLN A 168 0.49 -0.59 -14.65
CA GLN A 168 -0.10 -0.61 -13.30
C GLN A 168 0.76 0.20 -12.31
N ASN A 169 1.03 1.46 -12.66
CA ASN A 169 1.87 2.36 -11.90
C ASN A 169 1.19 2.89 -10.63
N PHE A 170 1.92 2.86 -9.52
CA PHE A 170 1.56 3.45 -8.24
C PHE A 170 2.52 4.59 -7.95
N PHE A 171 1.99 5.75 -7.60
CA PHE A 171 2.80 6.85 -7.08
C PHE A 171 3.22 6.53 -5.65
N HIS A 172 4.50 6.25 -5.42
CA HIS A 172 5.00 5.85 -4.12
C HIS A 172 5.34 7.07 -3.27
N ILE A 173 4.70 7.16 -2.11
CA ILE A 173 4.82 8.25 -1.16
C ILE A 173 5.46 7.72 0.13
N SER A 174 6.49 8.41 0.60
CA SER A 174 7.21 8.08 1.83
C SER A 174 7.86 9.37 2.35
N THR A 175 8.67 9.27 3.41
CA THR A 175 9.53 10.39 3.84
C THR A 175 10.66 10.71 2.86
N ALA A 176 10.98 9.81 1.93
CA ALA A 176 11.88 10.07 0.81
C ALA A 176 11.13 10.67 -0.39
N ALA A 177 11.89 11.16 -1.39
CA ALA A 177 11.33 11.71 -2.61
C ALA A 177 10.34 10.73 -3.29
N PRO A 178 9.18 11.22 -3.79
CA PRO A 178 8.21 10.38 -4.47
C PRO A 178 8.78 9.72 -5.71
N GLN A 179 8.29 8.52 -6.02
CA GLN A 179 8.75 7.75 -7.18
C GLN A 179 7.61 6.90 -7.73
N LEU A 180 7.62 6.63 -9.03
CA LEU A 180 6.69 5.67 -9.62
C LEU A 180 7.17 4.25 -9.35
N ARG A 181 6.26 3.39 -8.90
CA ARG A 181 6.54 1.97 -8.67
C ARG A 181 5.47 1.11 -9.30
N LYS A 182 5.88 -0.03 -9.83
CA LYS A 182 4.97 -1.14 -10.07
C LYS A 182 4.88 -1.94 -8.78
N LEU A 183 3.68 -2.02 -8.20
CA LEU A 183 3.41 -2.97 -7.14
C LEU A 183 2.92 -4.25 -7.81
N SER A 184 3.86 -5.03 -8.36
CA SER A 184 3.51 -6.34 -8.91
C SER A 184 2.91 -7.19 -7.79
N PRO A 185 1.74 -7.83 -7.99
CA PRO A 185 1.50 -9.06 -7.27
C PRO A 185 2.62 -10.03 -7.66
N VAL A 186 3.17 -10.75 -6.68
CA VAL A 186 4.10 -11.85 -6.93
C VAL A 186 3.55 -12.74 -8.04
#